data_AF-A0A959T6V4-F1
#
_entry.id   AF-A0A959T6V4-F1
#
_cell.length_a   1.000
_cell.length_b   1.000
_cell.length_c   1.000
_cell.angle_alpha   90.00
_cell.angle_beta   90.00
_cell.angle_gamma   90.00
#
_symmetry.space_group_name_H-M   'P 1'
#
loop_
_entity.id
_entity.type
_entity.pdbx_description
1 polymer ?
#
loop_
_entity_poly.entity_id
_entity_poly.type
_entity_poly.pdbx_seq_one_letter_code
_entity_poly.pdbx_strand_id
1 'polypeptide(L)' 'QKLIVTEVNDSSFTGTFYYDSEIQEARFNVDWGVLTIAFVTSDGSGPYNTAARLEGDVLKGTTHSIGRDFVALWTARKVK' A
#
# COMPACT_ATOMS: atom_id res chain seq x y z
N GLN A 1 -6.33 -10.87 3.37
CA GLN A 1 -6.41 -9.49 3.92
C GLN A 1 -6.69 -8.50 2.78
N LYS A 2 -7.08 -7.25 3.04
CA LYS A 2 -7.57 -6.31 2.01
C LYS A 2 -6.84 -4.96 2.06
N LEU A 3 -6.64 -4.38 0.88
CA LEU A 3 -6.39 -2.95 0.67
C LEU A 3 -7.73 -2.36 0.23
N ILE A 4 -8.24 -1.41 1.01
CA ILE A 4 -9.47 -0.69 0.71
C ILE A 4 -9.06 0.75 0.42
N VAL A 5 -9.40 1.23 -0.78
CA VAL A 5 -9.21 2.64 -1.16
C VAL A 5 -10.58 3.30 -1.14
N THR A 6 -10.73 4.34 -0.34
CA THR A 6 -12.01 5.03 -0.12
C THR A 6 -12.12 6.31 -0.94
N GLU A 7 -11.01 7.00 -1.15
CA GLU A 7 -10.95 8.23 -1.93
C GLU A 7 -9.62 8.31 -2.68
N VAL A 8 -9.64 8.91 -3.85
CA VAL A 8 -8.44 9.22 -4.64
C VAL A 8 -8.48 10.70 -4.96
N ASN A 9 -7.36 11.39 -4.73
CA ASN A 9 -7.15 12.78 -5.10
C ASN A 9 -5.90 12.88 -5.99
N ASP A 10 -5.46 14.09 -6.34
CA ASP A 10 -4.46 14.36 -7.39
C ASP A 10 -3.26 13.40 -7.40
N SER A 11 -2.60 13.21 -6.26
CA SER A 11 -1.40 12.35 -6.15
C SER A 11 -1.38 11.49 -4.89
N SER A 12 -2.53 11.32 -4.24
CA SER A 12 -2.69 10.59 -2.97
C SER A 12 -4.04 9.88 -2.91
N PHE A 13 -4.22 9.02 -1.91
CA PHE A 13 -5.45 8.27 -1.69
C PHE A 13 -5.64 8.01 -0.19
N THR A 14 -6.89 7.78 0.22
CA THR A 14 -7.23 7.39 1.60
C THR A 14 -7.79 5.99 1.64
N GLY A 15 -7.75 5.37 2.81
CA GLY A 15 -8.33 4.06 3.01
C GLY A 15 -7.71 3.28 4.16
N THR A 16 -7.84 1.96 4.10
CA THR A 16 -7.31 1.05 5.11
C THR A 16 -6.55 -0.10 4.48
N PHE A 17 -5.58 -0.62 5.22
CA PHE A 17 -4.77 -1.76 4.81
C PHE A 17 -4.48 -2.65 6.01
N TYR A 18 -4.61 -3.96 5.84
CA TYR A 18 -4.32 -4.99 6.85
C TYR A 18 -4.94 -4.73 8.24
N TYR A 19 -5.96 -5.51 8.60
CA TYR A 19 -6.69 -5.37 9.88
C TYR A 19 -7.20 -3.93 10.11
N ASP A 20 -7.72 -3.29 9.06
CA ASP A 20 -8.30 -1.94 9.10
C ASP A 20 -7.36 -0.83 9.58
N SER A 21 -6.04 -1.03 9.48
CA SER A 21 -5.07 0.02 9.79
C SER A 21 -5.21 1.18 8.80
N GLU A 22 -5.34 2.40 9.32
CA GLU A 22 -5.49 3.60 8.51
C GLU A 22 -4.25 3.87 7.66
N ILE A 23 -4.48 4.21 6.40
CA ILE A 23 -3.43 4.59 5.45
C ILE A 23 -3.00 6.03 5.71
N GLN A 24 -1.69 6.21 5.86
CA GLN A 24 -1.03 7.49 6.11
C GLN A 24 0.00 7.77 5.01
N GLU A 25 0.26 9.05 4.74
CA GLU A 25 1.26 9.52 3.77
C GLU A 25 1.20 8.82 2.40
N ALA A 26 0.00 8.44 1.97
CA ALA A 26 -0.21 7.76 0.71
C ALA A 26 0.21 8.65 -0.47
N ARG A 27 0.90 8.04 -1.42
CA ARG A 27 1.25 8.65 -2.71
C ARG A 27 1.06 7.61 -3.79
N PHE A 28 0.69 8.08 -4.98
CA PHE A 28 0.80 7.28 -6.18
C PHE A 28 1.51 8.06 -7.27
N ASN A 29 2.13 7.34 -8.19
CA ASN A 29 2.76 7.87 -9.39
C ASN A 29 2.50 6.90 -10.55
N VAL A 30 2.35 7.43 -11.76
CA VAL A 30 2.13 6.68 -13.02
C VAL A 30 3.31 6.80 -14.00
N ASP A 31 4.42 7.39 -13.57
CA ASP A 31 5.67 7.47 -14.32
C ASP A 31 6.12 6.09 -14.83
N TRP A 32 6.86 6.10 -15.94
CA TRP A 32 7.30 4.90 -16.66
C TRP A 32 6.14 4.00 -17.13
N GLY A 33 4.92 4.53 -17.21
CA GLY A 33 3.74 3.80 -17.67
C GLY A 33 3.24 2.75 -16.69
N VAL A 34 3.62 2.84 -15.41
CA VAL A 34 3.25 1.89 -14.36
C VAL A 34 2.71 2.61 -13.13
N LEU A 35 1.49 2.26 -12.72
CA LEU A 35 0.94 2.75 -11.45
C LEU A 35 1.76 2.16 -10.30
N THR A 36 2.43 3.03 -9.55
CA THR A 36 3.17 2.73 -8.34
C THR A 36 2.49 3.43 -7.18
N ILE A 37 2.22 2.71 -6.10
CA ILE A 37 1.68 3.25 -4.85
C ILE A 37 2.70 3.08 -3.73
N ALA A 38 2.73 4.03 -2.80
CA ALA A 38 3.47 3.94 -1.56
C ALA A 38 2.66 4.56 -0.44
N PHE A 39 2.69 3.97 0.76
CA PHE A 39 1.97 4.47 1.92
C PHE A 39 2.51 3.87 3.21
N VAL A 40 2.08 4.43 4.34
CA VAL A 40 2.42 3.98 5.69
C VAL A 40 1.17 3.51 6.41
N THR A 41 1.27 2.43 7.19
CA THR A 41 0.33 2.11 8.27
C THR A 41 1.07 1.94 9.58
N SER A 42 0.37 1.87 10.70
CA SER A 42 0.96 1.60 12.02
C SER A 42 -0.04 0.84 12.89
N ASP A 43 0.44 -0.10 13.69
CA ASP A 43 -0.34 -0.85 14.69
C ASP A 43 0.10 -0.53 16.13
N GLY A 44 0.83 0.58 16.31
CA GLY A 44 1.43 0.96 17.59
C GLY A 44 2.80 0.34 17.86
N SER A 45 3.26 -0.65 17.07
CA SER A 45 4.62 -1.21 17.16
C SER A 45 5.65 -0.53 16.24
N GLY A 46 5.20 0.43 15.42
CA GLY A 46 6.02 1.21 14.51
C GLY A 46 5.42 1.30 13.11
N PRO A 47 6.02 2.10 12.21
CA PRO A 47 5.52 2.27 10.86
C PRO A 47 5.78 1.03 9.99
N TYR A 48 4.77 0.68 9.20
CA TYR A 48 4.85 -0.27 8.10
C TYR A 48 4.92 0.50 6.79
N ASN A 49 6.10 0.52 6.17
CA ASN A 49 6.30 1.16 4.88
C ASN A 49 5.91 0.19 3.78
N THR A 50 4.86 0.52 3.03
CA THR A 50 4.33 -0.34 1.99
C THR A 50 4.47 0.33 0.64
N ALA A 51 4.92 -0.43 -0.36
CA ALA A 51 4.99 0.03 -1.75
C ALA A 51 4.56 -1.10 -2.70
N ALA A 52 3.89 -0.76 -3.80
CA ALA A 52 3.47 -1.74 -4.79
C ALA A 52 3.39 -1.15 -6.20
N ARG A 53 3.58 -2.01 -7.21
CA ARG A 53 3.40 -1.69 -8.63
C ARG A 53 2.28 -2.52 -9.23
N LEU A 54 1.48 -1.90 -10.09
CA LEU A 54 0.45 -2.58 -10.86
C LEU A 54 1.09 -3.20 -12.12
N GLU A 55 1.19 -4.52 -12.14
CA GLU A 55 1.64 -5.30 -13.28
C GLU A 55 0.46 -6.07 -13.88
N GLY A 56 -0.08 -5.56 -14.99
CA GLY A 56 -1.31 -6.08 -15.56
C GLY A 56 -2.50 -5.84 -14.63
N ASP A 57 -3.07 -6.91 -14.08
CA ASP A 57 -4.19 -6.88 -13.14
C ASP A 57 -3.80 -7.22 -11.69
N VAL A 58 -2.48 -7.28 -11.42
CA VAL A 58 -1.93 -7.63 -10.11
C VAL A 58 -1.11 -6.48 -9.55
N LEU A 59 -1.46 -6.04 -8.34
CA LEU A 59 -0.54 -5.24 -7.52
C LEU A 59 0.48 -6.19 -6.91
N LYS A 60 1.77 -5.99 -7.19
CA LYS A 60 2.87 -6.68 -6.51
C LYS A 60 3.58 -5.69 -5.60
N GLY A 61 3.72 -6.05 -4.34
CA GLY A 61 4.20 -5.12 -3.33
C GLY A 61 5.05 -5.73 -2.24
N THR A 62 5.62 -4.83 -1.46
CA THR A 62 6.45 -5.13 -0.30
C THR A 62 5.98 -4.30 0.88
N THR A 63 6.04 -4.88 2.08
CA THR A 63 5.88 -4.15 3.33
C THR A 63 7.11 -4.35 4.20
N HIS A 64 7.77 -3.26 4.57
CA HIS A 64 8.93 -3.25 5.44
C HIS A 64 8.59 -2.60 6.78
N SER A 65 8.92 -3.26 7.87
CA SER A 65 8.78 -2.73 9.23
C SER A 65 10.11 -2.81 9.96
N ILE A 66 10.63 -1.66 10.36
CA ILE A 66 11.84 -1.56 11.19
C ILE A 66 11.52 -2.04 12.61
N GLY A 67 10.36 -1.62 13.17
CA GLY A 67 9.97 -1.98 14.54
C GLY A 67 9.68 -3.47 14.73
N ARG A 68 9.31 -4.18 13.66
CA ARG A 68 9.02 -5.62 13.68
C ARG A 68 10.09 -6.48 13.01
N ASP A 69 11.17 -5.86 12.52
CA ASP A 69 12.32 -6.52 11.89
C ASP A 69 11.94 -7.49 10.76
N PHE A 70 11.15 -7.03 9.78
CA PHE A 70 10.81 -7.86 8.62
C PHE A 70 10.59 -7.09 7.31
N VAL A 71 10.72 -7.82 6.20
CA VAL A 71 10.21 -7.46 4.88
C VAL A 71 9.28 -8.56 4.39
N ALA A 72 8.04 -8.20 4.04
CA ALA A 72 7.04 -9.11 3.50
C ALA A 72 6.79 -8.81 2.02
N LEU A 73 6.72 -9.85 1.19
CA LEU A 73 6.27 -9.76 -0.20
C LEU A 73 4.80 -10.15 -0.30
N TRP A 74 4.04 -9.46 -1.13
CA TRP A 74 2.63 -9.77 -1.32
C TRP A 74 2.15 -9.43 -2.73
N THR A 75 1.03 -10.04 -3.11
CA THR A 75 0.29 -9.70 -4.33
C THR A 75 -1.17 -9.44 -3.99
N ALA A 76 -1.80 -8.48 -4.65
CA ALA A 76 -3.23 -8.20 -4.54
C ALA A 76 -3.87 -8.12 -5.92
N ARG A 77 -5.12 -8.58 -6.00
CA ARG A 77 -5.99 -8.41 -7.18
C ARG A 77 -7.20 -7.61 -6.76
N LYS A 78 -7.75 -6.82 -7.68
CA LYS A 78 -9.02 -6.14 -7.46
C LYS A 78 -10.11 -7.19 -7.25
N VAL A 79 -10.78 -7.15 -6.11
CA VAL A 79 -11.96 -7.97 -5.84
C VAL A 79 -13.17 -7.27 -6.45
N LYS A 80 -14.07 -8.04 -7.07
CA LYS A 80 -15.33 -7.53 -7.63
C LYS A 80 -16.29 -7.09 -6.53
#